data_AF-C7NV41-F1
#
_entry.id   AF-C7NV41-F1
#
_cell.length_a   1.000
_cell.length_b   1.000
_cell.length_c   1.000
_cell.angle_alpha   90.00
_cell.angle_beta   90.00
_cell.angle_gamma   90.00
#
_symmetry.space_group_name_H-M   'P 1'
#
loop_
_entity.id
_entity.type
_entity.pdbx_description
1 polymer ?
#
loop_
_entity_poly.entity_id
_entity_poly.type
_entity_poly.pdbx_seq_one_letter_code
_entity_poly.pdbx_strand_id
1 'polypeptide(L)'
;MSNDEASAVVQTRLEEGEYERLRRVATENDLSLQDALRKAVREYVNRHGKHDPDDPFFSKPSKDPTADSSITAKKADQYLY
;
A
#
# COMPACT_ATOMS: atom_id res chain seq x y z
N MET A 1 -29.21 -2.05 5.94
CA MET A 1 -28.46 -0.84 5.57
C MET A 1 -27.00 -1.18 5.74
N SER A 2 -26.34 -1.69 4.69
CA SER A 2 -24.91 -1.99 4.72
C SER A 2 -24.16 -0.67 4.90
N ASN A 3 -23.21 -0.62 5.83
CA ASN A 3 -22.30 0.50 5.97
C ASN A 3 -21.53 0.65 4.65
N ASP A 4 -21.88 1.66 3.87
CA ASP A 4 -21.02 2.20 2.81
C ASP A 4 -19.68 2.52 3.50
N GLU A 5 -18.63 1.80 3.13
CA GLU A 5 -17.30 1.89 3.73
C GLU A 5 -16.90 3.37 3.87
N ALA A 6 -16.40 3.77 5.04
CA ALA A 6 -16.14 5.16 5.41
C ALA A 6 -15.19 5.86 4.41
N SER A 7 -15.75 6.43 3.34
CA SER A 7 -15.01 7.14 2.30
C SER A 7 -14.99 8.62 2.61
N ALA A 8 -13.81 9.16 2.88
CA ALA A 8 -13.62 10.59 3.08
C ALA A 8 -13.56 11.31 1.72
N VAL A 9 -14.36 12.36 1.56
CA VAL A 9 -14.31 13.22 0.37
C VAL A 9 -13.35 14.37 0.63
N VAL A 10 -12.29 14.44 -0.19
CA VAL A 10 -11.30 15.53 -0.13
C VAL A 10 -11.43 16.36 -1.41
N GLN A 11 -11.67 17.66 -1.26
CA GLN A 11 -11.61 18.61 -2.37
C GLN A 11 -10.19 19.14 -2.51
N THR A 12 -9.64 19.08 -3.71
CA THR A 12 -8.31 19.59 -4.03
C THR A 12 -8.39 20.56 -5.21
N ARG A 13 -7.40 21.44 -5.34
CA ARG A 13 -7.25 22.34 -6.49
C ARG A 13 -6.09 21.85 -7.33
N LEU A 14 -6.33 21.69 -8.63
CA LEU A 14 -5.30 21.38 -9.63
C LEU A 14 -5.08 22.63 -10.47
N GLU A 15 -3.85 22.88 -10.88
CA GLU A 15 -3.58 23.87 -11.91
C GLU A 15 -4.15 23.41 -13.25
N GLU A 16 -4.45 24.35 -14.15
CA GLU A 16 -5.05 24.04 -15.46
C GLU A 16 -4.22 23.02 -16.26
N GLY A 17 -2.89 23.17 -16.25
CA GLY A 17 -1.99 22.22 -16.92
C GLY A 17 -1.91 20.85 -16.26
N GLU A 18 -2.22 20.72 -14.97
CA GLU A 18 -2.30 19.44 -14.27
C GLU A 18 -3.63 18.75 -14.56
N TYR A 19 -4.72 19.52 -14.55
CA TYR A 19 -6.05 19.05 -14.91
C TYR A 19 -6.09 18.49 -16.33
N GLU A 20 -5.55 19.24 -17.31
CA GLU A 20 -5.53 18.80 -18.71
C GLU A 20 -4.68 17.55 -18.92
N ARG A 21 -3.54 17.44 -18.22
CA ARG A 21 -2.72 16.21 -18.26
C ARG A 21 -3.47 15.02 -17.65
N LEU A 22 -4.11 15.19 -16.51
CA LEU A 22 -4.90 14.14 -15.86
C LEU A 22 -6.07 13.72 -16.75
N ARG A 23 -6.76 14.68 -17.38
CA ARG A 23 -7.88 14.45 -18.27
C ARG A 23 -7.48 13.61 -19.48
N ARG A 24 -6.36 13.95 -20.13
CA ARG A 24 -5.83 13.16 -21.27
C ARG A 24 -5.55 11.73 -20.87
N VAL A 25 -4.84 11.52 -19.76
CA VAL A 25 -4.54 10.18 -19.25
C VAL A 25 -5.82 9.41 -18.91
N ALA A 26 -6.80 10.07 -18.30
CA ALA A 26 -8.09 9.45 -18.00
C ALA A 26 -8.82 9.01 -19.27
N THR A 27 -8.87 9.86 -20.30
CA THR A 27 -9.49 9.55 -21.60
C THR A 27 -8.76 8.42 -22.32
N GLU A 28 -7.43 8.42 -22.34
CA GLU A 28 -6.63 7.35 -22.96
C GLU A 28 -6.83 5.97 -22.31
N ASN A 29 -7.22 5.94 -21.04
CA ASN A 29 -7.42 4.72 -20.26
C ASN A 29 -8.91 4.37 -20.06
N ASP A 30 -9.85 5.08 -20.71
CA ASP A 30 -11.30 4.94 -20.51
C ASP A 30 -11.71 5.01 -19.02
N LEU A 31 -11.06 5.90 -18.27
CA LEU A 31 -11.31 6.11 -16.84
C LEU A 31 -12.09 7.40 -16.59
N SER A 32 -12.90 7.40 -15.53
CA SER A 32 -13.40 8.64 -14.97
C SER A 32 -12.25 9.47 -14.38
N LEU A 33 -12.41 10.80 -14.34
CA LEU A 33 -11.40 11.68 -13.73
C LEU A 33 -11.15 11.32 -12.27
N GLN A 34 -12.21 10.90 -11.55
CA GLN A 34 -12.14 10.49 -10.15
C GLN A 34 -11.33 9.19 -9.99
N ASP A 35 -11.50 8.22 -10.88
CA ASP A 35 -10.75 6.96 -10.84
C ASP A 35 -9.28 7.17 -11.20
N ALA A 36 -8.99 8.03 -12.17
CA ALA A 36 -7.63 8.41 -12.51
C ALA A 36 -6.92 9.07 -11.31
N LEU A 37 -7.60 10.00 -10.63
CA LEU A 37 -7.08 10.67 -9.43
C LEU A 37 -6.91 9.68 -8.27
N ARG A 38 -7.86 8.77 -8.07
CA ARG A 38 -7.77 7.69 -7.08
C ARG A 38 -6.56 6.78 -7.33
N LYS A 39 -6.30 6.42 -8.59
CA LYS A 39 -5.09 5.65 -8.95
C LYS A 39 -3.81 6.43 -8.67
N ALA A 40 -3.76 7.70 -9.05
CA ALA A 40 -2.59 8.55 -8.82
C ALA A 40 -2.28 8.70 -7.32
N VAL A 41 -3.30 8.88 -6.47
CA VAL A 41 -3.13 8.94 -5.01
C VAL A 41 -2.59 7.61 -4.47
N ARG A 42 -3.14 6.48 -4.90
CA ARG A 42 -2.65 5.15 -4.48
C ARG A 42 -1.20 4.92 -4.88
N GLU A 43 -0.84 5.26 -6.11
CA GLU A 43 0.54 5.20 -6.60
C GLU A 43 1.47 6.06 -5.74
N TYR A 44 1.07 7.30 -5.45
CA TYR A 44 1.86 8.20 -4.62
C TYR A 44 2.07 7.67 -3.21
N VAL A 45 1.00 7.19 -2.57
CA VAL A 45 1.03 6.57 -1.24
C VAL A 45 1.86 5.29 -1.24
N ASN A 46 1.76 4.44 -2.26
CA ASN A 46 2.55 3.21 -2.33
C ASN A 46 4.05 3.49 -2.51
N ARG A 47 4.40 4.53 -3.26
CA ARG A 47 5.81 4.91 -3.50
C ARG A 47 6.46 5.61 -2.30
N HIS A 48 5.70 6.42 -1.56
CA HIS A 48 6.22 7.26 -0.46
C HIS A 48 5.81 6.78 0.93
N GLY A 49 4.83 5.89 1.00
CA GLY A 49 4.43 5.23 2.22
C GLY A 49 5.59 4.39 2.72
N LYS A 50 6.16 4.81 3.84
CA LYS A 50 6.97 3.89 4.65
C LYS A 50 6.05 2.78 5.11
N HIS A 51 6.53 1.53 5.03
CA HIS A 51 5.91 0.42 5.76
C HIS A 51 5.64 0.88 7.20
N ASP A 52 4.46 0.53 7.70
CA ASP A 52 4.06 0.89 9.05
C ASP A 52 5.17 0.43 10.01
N PRO A 53 5.83 1.35 10.75
CA PRO A 53 6.89 0.97 11.68
C PRO A 53 6.40 0.02 12.78
N ASP A 54 5.09 -0.02 13.02
CA ASP A 54 4.42 -0.92 13.96
C ASP A 54 3.80 -2.15 13.27
N ASP A 55 4.06 -2.38 11.97
CA ASP A 55 3.60 -3.58 11.28
C ASP A 55 4.20 -4.84 11.97
N PRO A 56 3.37 -5.76 12.50
CA PRO A 56 3.86 -6.98 13.14
C PRO A 56 4.76 -7.82 12.24
N PHE A 57 4.60 -7.75 10.91
CA PHE A 57 5.45 -8.46 9.94
C PHE A 57 6.85 -7.84 9.78
N PHE A 58 6.99 -6.53 9.99
CA PHE A 58 8.26 -5.79 9.87
C PHE A 58 8.83 -5.38 11.24
N SER A 59 8.07 -5.59 12.31
CA SER A 59 8.54 -5.48 13.68
C SER A 59 9.73 -6.43 13.85
N LYS A 60 10.84 -5.91 14.39
CA LYS A 60 12.02 -6.74 14.65
C LYS A 60 11.55 -7.96 15.44
N PRO A 61 11.96 -9.19 15.06
CA PRO A 61 11.55 -10.36 15.82
C PRO A 61 11.85 -10.07 17.28
N SER A 62 10.82 -10.19 18.14
CA SER A 62 11.03 -10.19 19.57
C SER A 62 12.18 -11.15 19.81
N LYS A 63 13.25 -10.67 20.46
CA LYS A 63 14.27 -11.56 20.99
C LYS A 63 13.59 -12.36 22.07
N ASP A 64 12.86 -13.41 21.68
CA ASP A 64 12.44 -14.44 22.60
C ASP A 64 13.72 -15.05 23.14
N PRO A 65 14.00 -14.93 24.45
CA PRO A 65 15.20 -15.49 25.05
C PRO A 65 15.19 -17.03 25.02
N THR A 66 14.07 -17.65 24.58
CA THR A 66 13.87 -19.08 24.38
C THR A 66 13.91 -19.51 22.92
N ALA A 67 13.99 -18.58 21.96
CA ALA A 67 14.16 -18.92 20.55
C ALA A 67 15.57 -19.46 20.34
N ASP A 68 15.66 -20.78 20.20
CA ASP A 68 16.90 -21.49 19.93
C ASP A 68 17.46 -20.99 18.59
N SER A 69 18.43 -20.08 18.65
CA SER A 69 19.10 -19.45 17.50
C SER A 69 19.74 -20.46 16.53
N SER A 70 19.73 -21.74 16.88
CA SER A 70 20.23 -22.83 16.09
C SER A 70 19.23 -23.39 15.07
N ILE A 71 17.94 -23.00 15.09
CA ILE A 71 16.94 -23.39 14.08
C ILE A 71 17.02 -22.42 12.90
N THR A 72 18.00 -22.66 12.04
CA THR A 72 18.10 -22.00 10.73
C THR A 72 17.14 -22.69 9.75
N ALA A 73 16.70 -22.01 8.69
CA ALA A 73 15.87 -22.59 7.62
C ALA A 73 16.38 -23.95 7.13
N LYS A 74 17.71 -24.14 7.07
CA LYS A 74 18.35 -25.42 6.69
C LYS A 74 18.07 -26.60 7.65
N LYS A 75 17.79 -26.34 8.93
CA LYS A 75 17.42 -27.39 9.90
C LYS A 75 15.94 -27.74 9.84
N ALA A 76 15.07 -26.81 9.45
CA ALA A 76 13.63 -27.08 9.35
C ALA A 76 13.34 -28.16 8.29
N ASP A 77 14.08 -28.15 7.18
CA ASP A 77 13.99 -29.16 6.12
C ASP A 77 14.37 -30.57 6.58
N GLN A 78 15.19 -30.71 7.64
CA GLN A 78 15.56 -32.01 8.21
C GLN A 78 14.44 -32.67 9.04
N TYR A 79 13.43 -31.91 9.47
CA TYR A 79 12.30 -32.44 10.24
C TYR A 79 11.10 -32.83 9.37
N LEU A 80 11.20 -32.60 8.05
CA LEU A 80 10.15 -32.90 7.07
C LEU A 80 10.33 -34.27 6.39
N TYR A 81 11.36 -35.05 6.76
CA TYR A 81 11.61 -36.41 6.28
C TYR A 81 11.84 -37.39 7.42
#